data_AF-A0A4Y2SNU7-F1
#
_entry.id   AF-A0A4Y2SNU7-F1
#
_cell.length_a   1.000
_cell.length_b   1.000
_cell.length_c   1.000
_cell.angle_alpha   90.00
_cell.angle_beta   90.00
_cell.angle_gamma   90.00
#
_symmetry.space_group_name_H-M   'P 1'
#
loop_
_entity.id
_entity.type
_entity.pdbx_description
1 polymer ?
#
loop_
_entity_poly.entity_id
_entity_poly.type
_entity_poly.pdbx_seq_one_letter_code
_entity_poly.pdbx_strand_id
1 'polypeptide(L)'
;MSSLSERKQISERFKQLKECDTKLLELLQKENCTSDEYEKEYTTCESYEDKFIALKIKVKNVLAGNAKNGTDLPHYTDTASKFKLPEFQLPTFDGNPREWLNFWTQFQKIHEEASIDERDKYQYLIQSTVPGSTPREIVESFPATAENYKKAVEYLKERFGKESVLVQVYIRDLLQLVISKNKCELSTLYDKLQTRIRSLDSLGLTKDKYADILFPLIESTLPIDIVKMWDRQRHLV
;
A
#
# COMPACT_ATOMS: atom_id res chain seq x y z
N MET A 1 -50.18 -9.08 -10.81
CA MET A 1 -50.08 -8.29 -9.57
C MET A 1 -49.46 -9.05 -8.39
N SER A 2 -49.61 -10.38 -8.29
CA SER A 2 -49.03 -11.19 -7.20
C SER A 2 -47.49 -11.12 -7.08
N SER A 3 -46.76 -11.12 -8.20
CA SER A 3 -45.28 -11.11 -8.20
C SER A 3 -44.64 -9.83 -7.65
N LEU A 4 -45.36 -8.70 -7.65
CA LEU A 4 -44.89 -7.44 -7.08
C LEU A 4 -45.09 -7.39 -5.56
N SER A 5 -46.16 -8.03 -5.07
CA SER A 5 -46.46 -8.17 -3.64
C SER A 5 -45.45 -9.09 -2.96
N GLU A 6 -45.18 -10.25 -3.57
CA GLU A 6 -44.19 -11.22 -3.07
C GLU A 6 -42.77 -10.63 -3.00
N ARG A 7 -42.40 -9.78 -3.96
CA ARG A 7 -41.10 -9.08 -3.95
C ARG A 7 -40.97 -8.06 -2.84
N LYS A 8 -42.02 -7.27 -2.61
CA LYS A 8 -42.05 -6.33 -1.49
C LYS A 8 -41.95 -7.10 -0.19
N GLN A 9 -42.64 -8.24 -0.08
CA GLN A 9 -42.59 -9.09 1.09
C GLN A 9 -41.20 -9.72 1.32
N ILE A 10 -40.53 -10.20 0.27
CA ILE A 10 -39.17 -10.75 0.35
C ILE A 10 -38.15 -9.66 0.72
N SER A 11 -38.29 -8.45 0.14
CA SER A 11 -37.43 -7.31 0.49
C SER A 11 -37.61 -6.86 1.93
N GLU A 12 -38.85 -6.90 2.43
CA GLU A 12 -39.17 -6.54 3.82
C GLU A 12 -38.62 -7.59 4.79
N ARG A 13 -38.77 -8.87 4.48
CA ARG A 13 -38.20 -9.97 5.28
C ARG A 13 -36.67 -9.93 5.34
N PHE A 14 -36.01 -9.56 4.23
CA PHE A 14 -34.56 -9.39 4.21
C PHE A 14 -34.10 -8.20 5.07
N LYS A 15 -34.86 -7.10 5.05
CA LYS A 15 -34.58 -5.95 5.92
C LYS A 15 -34.73 -6.32 7.40
N GLN A 16 -35.76 -7.10 7.74
CA GLN A 16 -35.96 -7.63 9.09
C GLN A 16 -34.84 -8.58 9.51
N LEU A 17 -34.38 -9.45 8.60
CA LEU A 17 -33.24 -10.35 8.84
C LEU A 17 -31.98 -9.55 9.16
N LYS A 18 -31.63 -8.56 8.32
CA LYS A 18 -30.47 -7.69 8.54
C LYS A 18 -30.53 -6.93 9.86
N GLU A 19 -31.72 -6.51 10.28
CA GLU A 19 -31.90 -5.84 11.58
C GLU A 19 -31.72 -6.81 12.77
N CYS A 20 -32.15 -8.07 12.62
CA CYS A 20 -31.88 -9.12 13.60
C CYS A 20 -30.40 -9.47 13.67
N ASP A 21 -29.72 -9.58 12.52
CA ASP A 21 -28.30 -9.92 12.43
C ASP A 21 -27.42 -8.84 13.09
N THR A 22 -27.71 -7.56 12.85
CA THR A 22 -27.02 -6.44 13.53
C THR A 22 -27.24 -6.50 15.04
N LYS A 23 -28.47 -6.78 15.50
CA LYS A 23 -28.77 -6.92 16.93
C LYS A 23 -28.07 -8.12 17.56
N LEU A 24 -27.96 -9.22 16.82
CA LEU A 24 -27.26 -10.43 17.26
C LEU A 24 -25.76 -10.15 17.41
N LEU A 25 -25.13 -9.50 16.43
CA LEU A 25 -23.71 -9.11 16.48
C LEU A 25 -23.43 -8.12 17.62
N GLU A 26 -24.31 -7.15 17.86
CA GLU A 26 -24.20 -6.22 18.99
C GLU A 26 -24.36 -6.90 20.35
N LEU A 27 -25.22 -7.92 20.46
CA LEU A 27 -25.41 -8.70 21.68
C LEU A 27 -24.22 -9.63 21.93
N LEU A 28 -23.70 -10.28 20.90
CA LEU A 28 -22.47 -11.10 20.96
C LEU A 28 -21.27 -10.25 21.41
N GLN A 29 -21.16 -9.03 20.91
CA GLN A 29 -20.13 -8.08 21.33
C GLN A 29 -20.28 -7.62 22.80
N LYS A 30 -21.51 -7.60 23.34
CA LYS A 30 -21.79 -7.26 24.75
C LYS A 30 -21.62 -8.43 25.72
N GLU A 31 -21.85 -9.67 25.29
CA GLU A 31 -21.73 -10.87 26.13
C GLU A 31 -20.32 -11.46 26.19
N ASN A 32 -19.31 -10.81 25.60
CA ASN A 32 -17.91 -11.25 25.63
C ASN A 32 -17.75 -12.66 25.00
N CYS A 33 -18.45 -12.93 23.88
CA CYS A 33 -18.35 -14.19 23.15
C CYS A 33 -16.93 -14.47 22.67
N THR A 34 -16.60 -15.74 22.43
CA THR A 34 -15.27 -16.08 21.90
C THR A 34 -15.10 -15.53 20.48
N SER A 35 -13.88 -15.09 20.13
CA SER A 35 -13.58 -14.50 18.81
C SER A 35 -14.02 -15.40 17.65
N ASP A 36 -13.90 -16.72 17.83
CA ASP A 36 -14.30 -17.73 16.84
C ASP A 36 -15.82 -17.81 16.62
N GLU A 37 -16.63 -17.53 17.64
CA GLU A 37 -18.10 -17.53 17.53
C GLU A 37 -18.60 -16.27 16.81
N TYR A 38 -17.97 -15.12 17.10
CA TYR A 38 -18.26 -13.88 16.40
C TYR A 38 -17.91 -13.98 14.90
N GLU A 39 -16.74 -14.54 14.57
CA GLU A 39 -16.30 -14.67 13.18
C GLU A 39 -17.17 -15.66 12.39
N LYS A 40 -17.61 -16.77 13.01
CA LYS A 40 -18.57 -17.70 12.38
C LYS A 40 -19.92 -17.07 12.11
N GLU A 41 -20.46 -16.29 13.06
CA GLU A 41 -21.75 -15.61 12.87
C GLU A 41 -21.64 -14.51 11.81
N TYR A 42 -20.55 -13.73 11.83
CA TYR A 42 -20.27 -12.69 10.84
C TYR A 42 -20.15 -13.25 9.42
N THR A 43 -19.37 -14.31 9.22
CA THR A 43 -19.22 -14.97 7.91
C THR A 43 -20.52 -15.62 7.42
N THR A 44 -21.35 -16.11 8.35
CA THR A 44 -22.67 -16.67 8.04
C THR A 44 -23.62 -15.56 7.55
N CYS A 45 -23.61 -14.38 8.18
CA CYS A 45 -24.37 -13.22 7.74
C CYS A 45 -23.96 -12.77 6.32
N GLU A 46 -22.65 -12.66 6.04
CA GLU A 46 -22.15 -12.31 4.71
C GLU A 46 -22.61 -13.31 3.63
N SER A 47 -22.57 -14.62 3.93
CA SER A 47 -23.02 -15.66 2.99
C SER A 47 -24.50 -15.53 2.61
N TYR A 48 -25.37 -15.14 3.55
CA TYR A 48 -26.79 -14.95 3.27
C TYR A 48 -27.08 -13.65 2.50
N GLU A 49 -26.34 -12.57 2.78
CA GLU A 49 -26.42 -11.31 2.03
C GLU A 49 -26.04 -11.53 0.56
N ASP A 50 -24.97 -12.28 0.30
CA ASP A 50 -24.54 -12.64 -1.05
C ASP A 50 -25.58 -13.46 -1.81
N LYS A 51 -26.14 -14.49 -1.18
CA LYS A 51 -27.20 -15.33 -1.77
C LYS A 51 -28.43 -14.50 -2.12
N PHE A 52 -28.80 -13.54 -1.27
CA PHE A 52 -29.93 -12.66 -1.52
C PHE A 52 -29.69 -11.70 -2.70
N ILE A 53 -28.50 -11.11 -2.78
CA ILE A 53 -28.10 -10.25 -3.90
C ILE A 53 -28.12 -11.03 -5.22
N ALA A 54 -27.57 -12.25 -5.23
CA ALA A 54 -27.59 -13.13 -6.39
C ALA A 54 -29.03 -13.46 -6.84
N LEU A 55 -29.93 -13.77 -5.90
CA LEU A 55 -31.33 -14.04 -6.21
C LEU A 55 -32.03 -12.80 -6.77
N LYS A 56 -31.77 -11.62 -6.21
CA LYS A 56 -32.32 -10.34 -6.69
C LYS A 56 -31.88 -10.03 -8.12
N ILE A 57 -30.63 -10.32 -8.46
CA ILE A 57 -30.09 -10.19 -9.82
C ILE A 57 -30.77 -11.18 -10.77
N LYS A 58 -30.91 -12.45 -10.36
CA LYS A 58 -31.58 -13.49 -11.16
C LYS A 58 -33.03 -13.11 -11.46
N VAL A 59 -33.76 -12.62 -10.47
CA VAL A 59 -35.14 -12.13 -10.63
C VAL A 59 -35.18 -10.91 -11.56
N LYS A 60 -34.24 -9.97 -11.45
CA LYS A 60 -34.13 -8.80 -12.33
C LYS A 60 -33.86 -9.19 -13.79
N ASN A 61 -33.00 -10.19 -14.02
CA ASN A 61 -32.64 -10.66 -15.36
C ASN A 61 -33.78 -11.44 -16.03
N VAL A 62 -34.53 -12.24 -15.27
CA VAL A 62 -35.73 -12.95 -15.76
C VAL A 62 -36.83 -11.96 -16.18
N LEU A 63 -36.92 -10.80 -15.54
CA LEU A 63 -37.90 -9.75 -15.88
C LEU A 63 -37.49 -8.89 -17.07
N ALA A 64 -36.19 -8.75 -17.32
CA ALA A 64 -35.66 -7.94 -18.42
C ALA A 64 -35.84 -8.61 -19.80
N GLY A 65 -36.47 -9.79 -19.88
CA GLY A 65 -36.89 -10.40 -21.14
C GLY A 65 -35.82 -11.15 -21.92
N ASN A 66 -34.66 -11.48 -21.32
CA ASN A 66 -33.65 -12.31 -21.98
C ASN A 66 -33.85 -13.79 -21.67
N ALA A 67 -34.83 -14.40 -22.32
CA ALA A 67 -34.96 -15.85 -22.38
C ALA A 67 -33.94 -16.43 -23.38
N LYS A 68 -32.88 -17.06 -22.86
CA LYS A 68 -32.18 -18.14 -23.56
C LYS A 68 -32.07 -19.33 -22.62
N ASN A 69 -32.93 -20.32 -22.89
CA ASN A 69 -32.83 -21.66 -22.33
C ASN A 69 -31.64 -22.37 -22.99
N GLY A 70 -30.67 -22.75 -22.17
CA GLY A 70 -29.53 -23.58 -22.53
C GLY A 70 -29.01 -24.22 -21.26
N THR A 71 -29.44 -25.45 -21.04
CA THR A 71 -29.04 -26.32 -19.93
C THR A 71 -27.62 -26.80 -20.19
N ASP A 72 -26.64 -25.94 -19.94
CA ASP A 72 -25.27 -26.35 -19.69
C ASP A 72 -24.84 -25.53 -18.48
N LEU A 73 -24.53 -26.20 -17.37
CA LEU A 73 -23.86 -25.61 -16.23
C LEU A 73 -22.55 -25.03 -16.78
N PRO A 74 -22.37 -23.70 -16.90
CA PRO A 74 -21.03 -23.23 -16.96
C PRO A 74 -20.55 -23.37 -15.51
N HIS A 75 -19.50 -24.16 -15.33
CA HIS A 75 -18.66 -24.09 -14.14
C HIS A 75 -18.08 -22.66 -14.10
N TYR A 76 -18.89 -21.68 -13.67
CA TYR A 76 -18.46 -20.34 -13.39
C TYR A 76 -17.75 -20.43 -12.05
N THR A 77 -16.47 -20.78 -12.13
CA THR A 77 -15.46 -20.28 -11.22
C THR A 77 -15.79 -18.83 -10.94
N ASP A 78 -16.19 -18.58 -9.70
CA ASP A 78 -16.11 -17.35 -8.96
C ASP A 78 -15.52 -16.17 -9.75
N THR A 79 -16.35 -15.59 -10.62
CA THR A 79 -16.09 -14.27 -11.19
C THR A 79 -17.16 -13.37 -10.62
N ALA A 80 -17.10 -13.24 -9.29
CA ALA A 80 -17.39 -11.96 -8.67
C ALA A 80 -16.78 -10.90 -9.58
N SER A 81 -17.64 -10.10 -10.22
CA SER A 81 -17.24 -8.84 -10.81
C SER A 81 -16.84 -7.98 -9.62
N LYS A 82 -15.62 -8.22 -9.14
CA LYS A 82 -14.91 -7.45 -8.15
C LYS A 82 -15.10 -6.03 -8.61
N PHE A 83 -15.75 -5.20 -7.78
CA PHE A 83 -15.34 -3.82 -7.73
C PHE A 83 -13.82 -3.88 -7.58
N LYS A 84 -13.09 -3.76 -8.70
CA LYS A 84 -11.64 -3.74 -8.69
C LYS A 84 -11.29 -2.40 -8.07
N LEU A 85 -11.28 -2.39 -6.73
CA LEU A 85 -10.26 -1.68 -5.97
C LEU A 85 -8.97 -1.79 -6.79
N PRO A 86 -8.21 -0.69 -6.98
CA PRO A 86 -6.90 -0.77 -7.62
C PRO A 86 -6.21 -1.99 -7.04
N GLU A 87 -5.99 -2.99 -7.91
CA GLU A 87 -5.37 -4.25 -7.52
C GLU A 87 -4.09 -3.85 -6.78
N PHE A 88 -3.95 -4.30 -5.53
CA PHE A 88 -2.85 -3.89 -4.67
C PHE A 88 -1.55 -4.09 -5.45
N GLN A 89 -0.99 -3.01 -5.98
CA GLN A 89 0.19 -3.09 -6.81
C GLN A 89 1.34 -3.33 -5.87
N LEU A 90 1.99 -4.47 -6.04
CA LEU A 90 3.21 -4.76 -5.32
C LEU A 90 4.21 -3.63 -5.60
N PRO A 91 4.90 -3.13 -4.57
CA PRO A 91 5.89 -2.09 -4.76
C PRO A 91 6.98 -2.61 -5.71
N THR A 92 7.41 -1.79 -6.66
CA THR A 92 8.47 -2.17 -7.60
C THR A 92 9.80 -1.55 -7.21
N PHE A 93 10.87 -2.33 -7.33
CA PHE A 93 12.23 -1.91 -7.06
C PHE A 93 13.17 -2.26 -8.19
N ASP A 94 13.84 -1.25 -8.73
CA ASP A 94 14.80 -1.32 -9.83
C ASP A 94 16.26 -1.31 -9.37
N GLY A 95 16.50 -1.11 -8.07
CA GLY A 95 17.84 -1.03 -7.50
C GLY A 95 18.32 0.39 -7.23
N ASN A 96 17.51 1.42 -7.51
CA ASN A 96 17.84 2.78 -7.18
C ASN A 96 17.86 2.98 -5.64
N PRO A 97 19.02 3.28 -5.02
CA PRO A 97 19.10 3.42 -3.57
C PRO A 97 18.20 4.52 -3.00
N ARG A 98 17.83 5.53 -3.81
CA ARG A 98 16.95 6.62 -3.38
C ARG A 98 15.54 6.15 -3.05
N GLU A 99 15.07 5.15 -3.80
CA GLU A 99 13.72 4.59 -3.68
C GLU A 99 13.67 3.45 -2.66
N TRP A 100 14.83 3.01 -2.15
CA TRP A 100 14.93 1.89 -1.21
C TRP A 100 14.03 2.07 0.01
N LEU A 101 14.07 3.24 0.65
CA LEU A 101 13.26 3.50 1.85
C LEU A 101 11.76 3.37 1.57
N ASN A 102 11.31 3.93 0.45
CA ASN A 102 9.91 3.87 0.03
C ASN A 102 9.51 2.44 -0.30
N PHE A 103 10.33 1.73 -1.08
CA PHE A 103 10.13 0.34 -1.42
C PHE A 103 10.04 -0.55 -0.17
N TRP A 104 11.07 -0.48 0.69
CA TRP A 104 11.16 -1.35 1.86
C TRP A 104 10.00 -1.09 2.83
N THR A 105 9.61 0.17 3.06
CA THR A 105 8.46 0.50 3.92
C THR A 105 7.15 -0.12 3.42
N GLN A 106 6.95 -0.17 2.09
CA GLN A 106 5.76 -0.79 1.50
C GLN A 106 5.84 -2.32 1.55
N PHE A 107 7.01 -2.88 1.21
CA PHE A 107 7.24 -4.32 1.17
C PHE A 107 7.30 -4.95 2.58
N GLN A 108 7.72 -4.20 3.59
CA GLN A 108 7.81 -4.64 4.99
C GLN A 108 6.46 -5.15 5.51
N LYS A 109 5.35 -4.56 5.07
CA LYS A 109 3.99 -5.05 5.41
C LYS A 109 3.78 -6.50 4.97
N ILE A 110 4.22 -6.85 3.76
CA ILE A 110 4.16 -8.22 3.23
C ILE A 110 5.15 -9.11 3.97
N HIS A 111 6.34 -8.59 4.27
CA HIS A 111 7.37 -9.33 5.01
C HIS A 111 6.91 -9.75 6.41
N GLU A 112 6.21 -8.86 7.12
CA GLU A 112 5.74 -9.05 8.50
C GLU A 112 4.37 -9.76 8.60
N GLU A 113 3.61 -9.83 7.51
CA GLU A 113 2.29 -10.47 7.48
C GLU A 113 2.40 -11.97 7.80
N ALA A 114 1.80 -12.40 8.92
CA ALA A 114 1.92 -13.78 9.41
C ALA A 114 1.05 -14.77 8.63
N SER A 115 -0.01 -14.29 7.96
CA SER A 115 -0.93 -15.10 7.17
C SER A 115 -0.35 -15.59 5.83
N ILE A 116 0.74 -14.97 5.35
CA ILE A 116 1.42 -15.35 4.10
C ILE A 116 2.62 -16.24 4.44
N ASP A 117 2.74 -17.39 3.81
CA ASP A 117 3.89 -18.27 4.02
C ASP A 117 5.15 -17.76 3.31
N GLU A 118 6.32 -18.27 3.70
CA GLU A 118 7.61 -17.79 3.20
C GLU A 118 7.82 -18.03 1.70
N ARG A 119 7.21 -19.07 1.11
CA ARG A 119 7.28 -19.32 -0.33
C ARG A 119 6.50 -18.27 -1.10
N ASP A 120 5.29 -17.95 -0.66
CA ASP A 120 4.45 -16.93 -1.28
C ASP A 120 5.08 -15.54 -1.11
N LYS A 121 5.66 -15.24 0.07
CA LYS A 121 6.48 -14.03 0.28
C LYS A 121 7.66 -13.94 -0.68
N TYR A 122 8.31 -15.07 -0.98
CA TYR A 122 9.39 -15.11 -1.97
C TYR A 122 8.86 -14.74 -3.36
N GLN A 123 7.73 -15.31 -3.79
CA GLN A 123 7.13 -14.95 -5.08
C GLN A 123 6.78 -13.46 -5.15
N TYR A 124 6.22 -12.90 -4.06
CA TYR A 124 5.99 -11.47 -3.98
C TYR A 124 7.28 -10.66 -4.07
N LEU A 125 8.37 -11.08 -3.43
CA LEU A 125 9.68 -10.42 -3.53
C LEU A 125 10.20 -10.41 -4.97
N ILE A 126 10.10 -11.55 -5.68
CA ILE A 126 10.47 -11.67 -7.10
C ILE A 126 9.64 -10.70 -7.93
N GLN A 127 8.32 -10.67 -7.76
CA GLN A 127 7.43 -9.79 -8.51
C GLN A 127 7.62 -8.30 -8.19
N SER A 128 8.08 -8.00 -6.97
CA SER A 128 8.38 -6.65 -6.48
C SER A 128 9.74 -6.13 -6.97
N THR A 129 10.52 -6.94 -7.70
CA THR A 129 11.79 -6.53 -8.32
C THR A 129 11.66 -6.47 -9.84
N VAL A 130 12.21 -5.41 -10.44
CA VAL A 130 12.11 -5.19 -11.89
C VAL A 130 12.92 -6.25 -12.64
N PRO A 131 12.37 -6.95 -13.64
CA PRO A 131 13.11 -7.94 -14.42
C PRO A 131 14.40 -7.36 -15.04
N GLY A 132 15.51 -8.08 -14.92
CA GLY A 132 16.83 -7.63 -15.44
C GLY A 132 17.52 -6.55 -14.60
N SER A 133 16.97 -6.19 -13.43
CA SER A 133 17.63 -5.29 -12.48
C SER A 133 18.56 -6.06 -11.53
N THR A 134 19.54 -5.37 -10.92
CA THR A 134 20.44 -5.97 -9.91
C THR A 134 19.68 -6.58 -8.71
N PRO A 135 18.61 -5.97 -8.17
CA PRO A 135 17.76 -6.62 -7.16
C PRO A 135 17.18 -7.94 -7.62
N ARG A 136 16.74 -8.03 -8.88
CA ARG A 136 16.18 -9.26 -9.44
C ARG A 136 17.22 -10.37 -9.51
N GLU A 137 18.41 -10.06 -10.02
CA GLU A 137 19.55 -10.99 -10.08
C GLU A 137 19.92 -11.52 -8.69
N ILE A 138 19.90 -10.65 -7.67
CA ILE A 138 20.14 -11.04 -6.28
C ILE A 138 19.07 -12.01 -5.79
N VAL A 139 17.79 -11.68 -5.99
CA VAL A 139 16.67 -12.51 -5.52
C VAL A 139 16.62 -13.86 -6.24
N GLU A 140 16.95 -13.89 -7.53
CA GLU A 140 17.00 -15.12 -8.34
C GLU A 140 18.31 -15.92 -8.15
N SER A 141 19.35 -15.35 -7.53
CA SER A 141 20.59 -16.06 -7.22
C SER A 141 20.40 -17.17 -6.18
N PHE A 142 19.33 -17.10 -5.39
CA PHE A 142 18.95 -18.15 -4.46
C PHE A 142 17.77 -18.97 -5.03
N PRO A 143 17.75 -20.30 -4.84
CA PRO A 143 16.59 -21.10 -5.19
C PRO A 143 15.33 -20.63 -4.45
N ALA A 144 14.24 -20.37 -5.18
CA ALA A 144 12.96 -19.88 -4.69
C ALA A 144 12.25 -20.90 -3.77
N THR A 145 12.75 -21.00 -2.55
CA THR A 145 12.32 -21.92 -1.50
C THR A 145 12.09 -21.11 -0.21
N ALA A 146 11.20 -21.58 0.66
CA ALA A 146 10.87 -20.91 1.91
C ALA A 146 12.14 -20.60 2.74
N GLU A 147 13.02 -21.59 2.90
CA GLU A 147 14.27 -21.47 3.67
C GLU A 147 15.22 -20.37 3.15
N ASN A 148 15.20 -20.10 1.84
CA ASN A 148 16.07 -19.10 1.23
C ASN A 148 15.44 -17.71 1.17
N TYR A 149 14.14 -17.56 1.45
CA TYR A 149 13.48 -16.26 1.47
C TYR A 149 14.19 -15.27 2.39
N LYS A 150 14.44 -15.67 3.63
CA LYS A 150 15.11 -14.83 4.63
C LYS A 150 16.50 -14.42 4.17
N LYS A 151 17.28 -15.36 3.61
CA LYS A 151 18.63 -15.10 3.07
C LYS A 151 18.60 -14.10 1.92
N ALA A 152 17.65 -14.23 0.99
CA ALA A 152 17.48 -13.31 -0.13
C ALA A 152 17.12 -11.89 0.34
N VAL A 153 16.21 -11.77 1.32
CA VAL A 153 15.84 -10.48 1.92
C VAL A 153 17.02 -9.85 2.66
N GLU A 154 17.75 -10.62 3.47
CA GLU A 154 18.93 -10.13 4.20
C GLU A 154 20.01 -9.64 3.24
N TYR A 155 20.31 -10.39 2.18
CA TYR A 155 21.31 -9.98 1.19
C TYR A 155 20.86 -8.74 0.40
N LEU A 156 19.56 -8.62 0.10
CA LEU A 156 19.01 -7.43 -0.55
C LEU A 156 19.14 -6.18 0.37
N LYS A 157 18.80 -6.32 1.66
CA LYS A 157 19.02 -5.27 2.67
C LYS A 157 20.50 -4.93 2.82
N GLU A 158 21.38 -5.91 2.80
CA GLU A 158 22.82 -5.67 2.89
C GLU A 158 23.33 -4.87 1.70
N ARG A 159 22.80 -5.12 0.49
CA ARG A 159 23.25 -4.43 -0.72
C ARG A 159 22.69 -3.01 -0.85
N PHE A 160 21.42 -2.81 -0.55
CA PHE A 160 20.71 -1.55 -0.83
C PHE A 160 20.25 -0.80 0.41
N GLY A 161 20.07 -1.50 1.54
CA GLY A 161 19.54 -0.95 2.78
C GLY A 161 20.56 -0.58 3.84
N LYS A 162 21.86 -0.63 3.53
CA LYS A 162 22.91 -0.14 4.45
C LYS A 162 22.70 1.35 4.72
N GLU A 163 22.31 1.68 5.95
CA GLU A 163 22.03 3.05 6.37
C GLU A 163 23.19 4.00 6.03
N SER A 164 24.43 3.60 6.33
CA SER A 164 25.62 4.41 6.03
C SER A 164 25.75 4.76 4.54
N VAL A 165 25.38 3.85 3.64
CA VAL A 165 25.40 4.07 2.19
C VAL A 165 24.25 4.99 1.77
N LEU A 166 23.04 4.75 2.30
CA LEU A 166 21.87 5.58 2.01
C LEU A 166 22.10 7.03 2.43
N VAL A 167 22.66 7.25 3.62
CA VAL A 167 23.03 8.58 4.13
C VAL A 167 23.99 9.27 3.18
N GLN A 168 25.05 8.58 2.73
CA GLN A 168 26.00 9.13 1.76
C GLN A 168 25.34 9.49 0.42
N VAL A 169 24.42 8.65 -0.07
CA VAL A 169 23.67 8.91 -1.31
C VAL A 169 22.82 10.17 -1.15
N TYR A 170 22.02 10.27 -0.08
CA TYR A 170 21.15 11.43 0.16
C TYR A 170 21.94 12.72 0.39
N ILE A 171 23.07 12.67 1.11
CA ILE A 171 23.96 13.82 1.28
C ILE A 171 24.55 14.23 -0.07
N ARG A 172 25.10 13.28 -0.85
CA ARG A 172 25.66 13.59 -2.17
C ARG A 172 24.63 14.21 -3.10
N ASP A 173 23.39 13.73 -3.05
CA ASP A 173 22.28 14.29 -3.81
C ASP A 173 21.95 15.72 -3.41
N LEU A 174 21.97 15.99 -2.11
CA LEU A 174 21.75 17.31 -1.58
C LEU A 174 22.89 18.26 -2.01
N LEU A 175 24.15 17.82 -1.89
CA LEU A 175 25.31 18.55 -2.39
C LEU A 175 25.18 18.83 -3.89
N GLN A 176 24.75 17.84 -4.68
CA GLN A 176 24.56 18.01 -6.12
C GLN A 176 23.46 19.01 -6.43
N LEU A 177 22.32 18.95 -5.73
CA LEU A 177 21.22 19.91 -5.90
C LEU A 177 21.67 21.35 -5.61
N VAL A 178 22.54 21.49 -4.61
CA VAL A 178 23.14 22.77 -4.21
C VAL A 178 24.14 23.26 -5.26
N ILE A 179 25.16 22.46 -5.57
CA ILE A 179 26.28 22.85 -6.44
C ILE A 179 25.83 23.11 -7.87
N SER A 180 24.80 22.38 -8.34
CA SER A 180 24.31 22.51 -9.72
C SER A 180 23.65 23.85 -10.03
N LYS A 181 23.55 24.77 -9.04
CA LYS A 181 22.87 26.09 -9.15
C LYS A 181 21.62 25.97 -10.00
N ASN A 182 20.75 25.04 -9.58
CA ASN A 182 19.61 24.59 -10.37
C ASN A 182 18.88 25.80 -10.94
N LYS A 183 18.76 25.89 -12.26
CA LYS A 183 17.92 26.90 -12.96
C LYS A 183 16.41 26.65 -12.74
N CYS A 184 16.06 25.91 -11.70
CA CYS A 184 14.69 25.60 -11.34
C CYS A 184 14.15 26.71 -10.43
N GLU A 185 12.84 26.91 -10.43
CA GLU A 185 12.20 27.82 -9.51
C GLU A 185 12.53 27.47 -8.04
N LEU A 186 12.62 28.50 -7.19
CA LEU A 186 13.01 28.36 -5.78
C LEU A 186 12.09 27.38 -5.02
N SER A 187 10.80 27.36 -5.35
CA SER A 187 9.80 26.41 -4.83
C SER A 187 10.20 24.95 -5.09
N THR A 188 10.56 24.64 -6.34
CA THR A 188 10.98 23.29 -6.75
C THR A 188 12.29 22.88 -6.09
N LEU A 189 13.23 23.82 -5.91
CA LEU A 189 14.47 23.56 -5.18
C LEU A 189 14.18 23.23 -3.71
N TYR A 190 13.33 24.03 -3.06
CA TYR A 190 12.90 23.81 -1.68
C TYR A 190 12.25 22.43 -1.51
N ASP A 191 11.30 22.06 -2.38
CA ASP A 191 10.62 20.76 -2.31
C ASP A 191 11.59 19.59 -2.46
N LYS A 192 12.56 19.70 -3.37
CA LYS A 192 13.61 18.69 -3.57
C LYS A 192 14.52 18.57 -2.35
N LEU A 193 15.00 19.69 -1.80
CA LEU A 193 15.82 19.70 -0.59
C LEU A 193 15.06 19.08 0.60
N GLN A 194 13.82 19.52 0.81
CA GLN A 194 12.96 19.06 1.90
C GLN A 194 12.68 17.56 1.80
N THR A 195 12.49 17.02 0.59
CA THR A 195 12.30 15.58 0.38
C THR A 195 13.54 14.80 0.83
N ARG A 196 14.75 15.25 0.49
CA ARG A 196 16.00 14.58 0.89
C ARG A 196 16.24 14.69 2.40
N ILE A 197 15.94 15.84 2.99
CA ILE A 197 16.02 16.06 4.44
C ILE A 197 15.07 15.09 5.18
N ARG A 198 13.82 14.94 4.71
CA ARG A 198 12.87 13.97 5.29
C ARG A 198 13.37 12.52 5.20
N SER A 199 14.01 12.14 4.09
CA SER A 199 14.65 10.82 3.97
C SER A 199 15.79 10.63 4.98
N LEU A 200 16.64 11.66 5.20
CA LEU A 200 17.68 11.62 6.22
C LEU A 200 17.11 11.52 7.64
N ASP A 201 16.04 12.26 7.93
CA ASP A 201 15.34 12.20 9.23
C ASP A 201 14.79 10.79 9.48
N SER A 202 14.21 10.13 8.47
CA SER A 202 13.73 8.73 8.60
C SER A 202 14.83 7.70 8.85
N LEU A 203 16.09 8.02 8.54
CA LEU A 203 17.27 7.21 8.85
C LEU A 203 17.84 7.51 10.25
N GLY A 204 17.17 8.34 11.05
CA GLY A 204 17.62 8.67 12.41
C GLY A 204 18.74 9.70 12.48
N LEU A 205 19.06 10.40 11.38
CA LEU A 205 19.91 11.59 11.46
C LEU A 205 19.09 12.75 11.99
N THR A 206 19.44 13.22 13.18
CA THR A 206 18.84 14.41 13.75
C THR A 206 19.29 15.66 13.01
N LYS A 207 18.39 16.64 12.90
CA LYS A 207 18.66 17.97 12.31
C LYS A 207 19.96 18.56 12.81
N ASP A 208 20.25 18.44 14.10
CA ASP A 208 21.45 18.99 14.71
C ASP A 208 22.76 18.44 14.12
N LYS A 209 22.77 17.20 13.61
CA LYS A 209 23.99 16.57 13.06
C LYS A 209 24.37 17.07 11.67
N TYR A 210 23.38 17.54 10.90
CA TYR A 210 23.60 18.00 9.53
C TYR A 210 23.31 19.48 9.35
N ALA A 211 22.55 20.13 10.23
CA ALA A 211 22.18 21.54 10.19
C ALA A 211 23.39 22.45 9.96
N ASP A 212 24.45 22.26 10.75
CA ASP A 212 25.66 23.10 10.67
C ASP A 212 26.37 23.01 9.31
N ILE A 213 26.18 21.89 8.58
CA ILE A 213 26.75 21.68 7.25
C ILE A 213 25.75 22.11 6.17
N LEU A 214 24.45 21.84 6.36
CA LEU A 214 23.42 22.10 5.36
C LEU A 214 23.03 23.57 5.29
N PHE A 215 22.99 24.29 6.41
CA PHE A 215 22.58 25.70 6.43
C PHE A 215 23.51 26.59 5.58
N PRO A 216 24.84 26.62 5.82
CA PRO A 216 25.74 27.43 4.99
C PRO A 216 25.71 27.02 3.52
N LEU A 217 25.53 25.72 3.29
CA LEU A 217 25.50 25.15 1.96
C LEU A 217 24.24 25.59 1.19
N ILE A 218 23.05 25.49 1.80
CA ILE A 218 21.79 25.95 1.19
C ILE A 218 21.82 27.47 1.02
N GLU A 219 22.34 28.22 1.99
CA GLU A 219 22.48 29.68 1.90
C GLU A 219 23.32 30.09 0.68
N SER A 220 24.41 29.38 0.41
CA SER A 220 25.27 29.64 -0.76
C SER A 220 24.59 29.42 -2.12
N THR A 221 23.43 28.76 -2.14
CA THR A 221 22.67 28.45 -3.37
C THR A 221 21.51 29.38 -3.64
N LEU A 222 21.07 30.09 -2.61
CA LEU A 222 19.98 31.05 -2.74
C LEU A 222 20.46 32.28 -3.53
N PRO A 223 19.61 32.89 -4.36
CA PRO A 223 19.92 34.18 -4.97
C PRO A 223 20.29 35.20 -3.89
N ILE A 224 21.30 36.01 -4.16
CA ILE A 224 21.84 36.99 -3.20
C ILE A 224 20.77 37.95 -2.68
N ASP A 225 19.74 38.24 -3.49
CA ASP A 225 18.63 39.10 -3.10
C ASP A 225 17.75 38.48 -2.02
N ILE A 226 17.55 37.16 -2.07
CA ILE A 226 16.79 36.39 -1.07
C ILE A 226 17.58 36.32 0.25
N VAL A 227 18.89 36.03 0.18
CA VAL A 227 19.76 36.00 1.36
C VAL A 227 19.77 37.37 2.05
N LYS A 228 19.92 38.45 1.28
CA LYS A 228 19.87 39.82 1.82
C LYS A 228 18.51 40.19 2.42
N MET A 229 17.40 39.65 1.92
CA MET A 229 16.07 39.86 2.52
C MET A 229 15.91 39.06 3.81
N TRP A 230 16.43 37.83 3.83
CA TRP A 230 16.42 36.96 5.00
C TRP A 230 17.26 37.54 6.15
N ASP A 231 18.49 37.98 5.88
CA ASP A 231 19.35 38.61 6.89
C ASP A 231 18.73 39.87 7.47
N ARG A 232 18.07 40.68 6.63
CA ARG A 232 17.35 41.87 7.10
C ARG A 232 16.21 41.53 8.06
N GLN A 233 15.50 40.42 7.85
CA GLN A 233 14.47 39.97 8.80
C GLN A 233 15.06 39.35 10.06
N ARG A 234 16.18 38.63 9.95
CA ARG A 234 16.85 37.99 11.10
C ARG A 234 17.46 39.01 12.07
N HIS A 235 17.85 40.19 11.58
CA HIS A 235 18.35 41.29 12.40
C HIS A 235 17.26 42.24 12.94
N LEU A 236 15.98 41.98 12.63
CA LEU A 236 14.84 42.76 13.11
C LEU A 236 14.08 42.09 14.28
N VAL A 237 14.53 40.92 14.74
CA VAL A 237 14.02 40.18 15.90
C VAL A 237 15.13 40.07 16.94
#